data_AF-A0A7C2H9H3-F1
#
_entry.id   AF-A0A7C2H9H3-F1
#
_cell.length_a   1.000
_cell.length_b   1.000
_cell.length_c   1.000
_cell.angle_alpha   90.00
_cell.angle_beta   90.00
_cell.angle_gamma   90.00
#
_symmetry.space_group_name_H-M   'P 1'
#
loop_
_entity.id
_entity.type
_entity.pdbx_description
1 polymer ?
#
loop_
_entity_poly.entity_id
_entity_poly.type
_entity_poly.pdbx_seq_one_letter_code
_entity_poly.pdbx_strand_id
1 'polypeptide(L)'
;MVRGDRSKGKVVARLLRKILRPRIPPKYGLRLRVVPRGDDEHADVIVITDYFRGKNYAKRWEFIDRALDETLPIPKRMDMTFGIVIVPFTQREAQERGL
;
A
#
# COMPACT_ATOMS: atom_id res chain seq x y z
N MET A 1 8.37 28.44 4.27
CA MET A 1 7.24 27.76 3.59
C MET A 1 7.80 26.54 2.86
N VAL A 2 7.73 25.34 3.45
CA VAL A 2 8.06 24.11 2.72
C VAL A 2 6.86 23.19 2.91
N ARG A 3 5.96 23.24 1.92
CA ARG A 3 4.67 22.54 1.88
C ARG A 3 4.68 21.45 0.78
N GLY A 4 5.88 20.98 0.42
CA GLY A 4 6.10 19.81 -0.43
C GLY A 4 6.22 18.55 0.43
N ASP A 5 5.98 17.38 -0.15
CA ASP A 5 6.53 16.10 0.32
C ASP A 5 5.91 15.28 1.47
N ARG A 6 4.80 15.70 2.08
CA ARG A 6 3.79 14.68 2.57
C ARG A 6 2.97 14.05 1.43
N SER A 7 3.33 14.37 0.19
CA SER A 7 2.56 14.17 -1.03
C SER A 7 2.75 12.77 -1.62
N LYS A 8 3.98 12.23 -1.63
CA LYS A 8 4.30 11.00 -2.36
C LYS A 8 3.61 9.77 -1.80
N GLY A 9 3.71 9.52 -0.48
CA GLY A 9 3.01 8.40 0.17
C GLY A 9 1.49 8.47 0.01
N LYS A 10 0.89 9.68 0.02
CA LYS A 10 -0.55 9.87 -0.24
C LYS A 10 -0.93 9.60 -1.69
N VAL A 11 -0.09 10.00 -2.65
CA VAL A 11 -0.28 9.71 -4.08
C VAL A 11 -0.23 8.19 -4.32
N VAL A 12 0.78 7.51 -3.77
CA VAL A 12 0.91 6.05 -3.87
C VAL A 12 -0.25 5.34 -3.18
N ALA A 13 -0.67 5.77 -1.99
CA ALA A 13 -1.85 5.22 -1.33
C ALA A 13 -3.13 5.42 -2.16
N ARG A 14 -3.33 6.59 -2.79
CA ARG A 14 -4.50 6.83 -3.65
C ARG A 14 -4.48 5.93 -4.88
N LEU A 15 -3.32 5.71 -5.47
CA LEU A 15 -3.15 4.80 -6.59
C LEU A 15 -3.41 3.34 -6.19
N LEU A 16 -2.77 2.86 -5.12
CA LEU A 16 -2.99 1.52 -4.59
C LEU A 16 -4.46 1.28 -4.27
N ARG A 17 -5.17 2.29 -3.75
CA ARG A 17 -6.63 2.19 -3.57
C ARG A 17 -7.35 1.90 -4.88
N LYS A 18 -7.04 2.62 -5.96
CA LYS A 18 -7.66 2.42 -7.28
C LYS A 18 -7.31 1.06 -7.88
N ILE A 19 -6.07 0.60 -7.71
CA ILE A 19 -5.57 -0.67 -8.27
C ILE A 19 -6.16 -1.86 -7.52
N LEU A 20 -6.14 -1.82 -6.19
CA LEU A 20 -6.49 -2.97 -5.35
C LEU A 20 -8.00 -3.09 -5.10
N ARG A 21 -8.75 -1.97 -5.06
CA ARG A 21 -10.19 -2.01 -4.73
C ARG A 21 -11.01 -2.91 -5.67
N PRO A 22 -10.82 -2.90 -7.00
CA PRO A 22 -11.55 -3.78 -7.92
C PRO A 22 -11.16 -5.26 -7.79
N ARG A 23 -9.94 -5.55 -7.30
CA ARG A 23 -9.36 -6.90 -7.19
C ARG A 23 -9.67 -7.58 -5.85
N ILE A 24 -10.13 -6.82 -4.86
CA ILE A 24 -10.51 -7.33 -3.54
C ILE A 24 -12.04 -7.47 -3.48
N PRO A 25 -12.58 -8.66 -3.16
CA PRO A 25 -14.03 -8.85 -3.05
C PRO A 25 -14.68 -7.82 -2.12
N PRO A 26 -15.83 -7.20 -2.46
CA PRO A 26 -16.41 -6.08 -1.71
C PRO A 26 -16.66 -6.34 -0.23
N LYS A 27 -16.92 -7.61 0.16
CA LYS A 27 -17.09 -8.05 1.54
C LYS A 27 -15.86 -7.82 2.42
N TYR A 28 -14.68 -7.74 1.81
CA TYR A 28 -13.46 -7.37 2.50
C TYR A 28 -13.25 -5.85 2.35
N GLY A 29 -13.26 -5.15 3.49
CA GLY A 29 -12.89 -3.73 3.52
C GLY A 29 -11.44 -3.53 3.07
N LEU A 30 -11.15 -2.40 2.42
CA LEU A 30 -9.80 -1.97 2.05
C LEU A 30 -9.51 -0.60 2.68
N ARG A 31 -8.56 -0.57 3.61
CA ARG A 31 -8.05 0.66 4.22
C ARG A 31 -6.58 0.81 3.87
N LEU A 32 -6.15 2.06 3.68
CA LEU A 32 -4.77 2.41 3.39
C LEU A 32 -4.33 3.49 4.36
N ARG A 33 -3.21 3.29 5.03
CA ARG A 33 -2.58 4.29 5.91
C ARG A 33 -1.18 4.59 5.42
N VAL A 34 -0.78 5.85 5.55
CA VAL A 34 0.57 6.30 5.21
C VAL A 34 1.27 6.63 6.51
N VAL A 35 2.43 6.03 6.76
CA VAL A 35 3.27 6.29 7.93
C VAL A 35 4.60 6.86 7.43
N PRO A 36 4.94 8.11 7.74
CA PRO A 36 6.23 8.70 7.35
C PRO A 36 7.37 8.03 8.14
N ARG A 37 8.53 7.85 7.51
CA ARG A 37 9.69 7.19 8.15
C ARG A 37 10.67 8.14 8.85
N GLY A 38 10.37 9.45 8.87
CA GLY A 38 11.18 10.47 9.54
C GLY A 38 11.87 11.43 8.58
N ASP A 39 11.93 11.08 7.30
CA ASP A 39 12.30 11.96 6.20
C ASP A 39 11.10 12.14 5.23
N ASP A 40 11.15 13.20 4.41
CA ASP A 40 10.07 13.58 3.51
C ASP A 40 10.02 12.72 2.22
N GLU A 41 11.04 11.89 1.97
CA GLU A 41 11.16 11.09 0.75
C GLU A 41 10.67 9.63 0.94
N HIS A 42 10.65 9.15 2.19
CA HIS A 42 10.31 7.76 2.52
C HIS A 42 9.04 7.62 3.35
N ALA A 43 8.21 6.67 2.97
CA ALA A 43 7.00 6.34 3.71
C ALA A 43 6.61 4.87 3.59
N ASP A 44 5.98 4.36 4.64
CA ASP A 44 5.25 3.11 4.61
C ASP A 44 3.81 3.35 4.16
N VAL A 45 3.37 2.64 3.13
CA VAL A 45 1.95 2.55 2.76
C VAL A 45 1.41 1.21 3.23
N ILE A 46 0.66 1.25 4.32
CA ILE A 46 0.06 0.09 4.95
C ILE A 46 -1.26 -0.22 4.25
N VAL A 47 -1.36 -1.42 3.68
CA VAL A 47 -2.56 -1.95 3.04
C VAL A 47 -3.28 -2.85 4.04
N ILE A 48 -4.44 -2.44 4.53
CA ILE A 48 -5.19 -3.13 5.57
C ILE A 48 -6.45 -3.75 4.97
N THR A 49 -6.52 -5.09 4.95
CA THR A 49 -7.70 -5.84 4.52
C THR A 49 -7.71 -7.26 5.07
N ASP A 50 -8.88 -7.74 5.52
CA ASP A 50 -9.05 -9.13 5.95
C ASP A 50 -9.02 -10.14 4.80
N TYR A 51 -8.99 -9.68 3.55
CA TYR A 51 -8.70 -10.54 2.40
C TYR A 51 -7.35 -11.28 2.55
N PHE A 52 -6.41 -10.72 3.29
CA PHE A 52 -5.11 -11.33 3.58
C PHE A 52 -5.13 -12.37 4.70
N ARG A 53 -6.27 -12.60 5.36
CA ARG A 53 -6.39 -13.62 6.41
C ARG A 53 -6.06 -15.00 5.83
N GLY A 54 -5.25 -15.77 6.57
CA GLY A 54 -4.76 -17.08 6.16
C GLY A 54 -3.68 -17.08 5.05
N LYS A 55 -3.23 -15.90 4.60
CA LYS A 55 -2.12 -15.78 3.63
C LYS A 55 -0.84 -15.40 4.35
N ASN A 56 0.25 -16.08 4.01
CA ASN A 56 1.58 -15.68 4.46
C ASN A 56 2.06 -14.41 3.73
N TYR A 57 3.15 -13.82 4.20
CA TYR A 57 3.65 -12.55 3.67
C TYR A 57 3.94 -12.59 2.16
N ALA A 58 4.59 -13.67 1.68
CA ALA A 58 4.91 -13.84 0.26
C ALA A 58 3.67 -13.80 -0.65
N LYS A 59 2.60 -14.54 -0.30
CA LYS A 59 1.35 -14.55 -1.07
C LYS A 59 0.63 -13.20 -1.06
N ARG A 60 0.74 -12.43 0.03
CA ARG A 60 0.18 -11.07 0.11
C ARG A 60 0.93 -10.12 -0.81
N TRP A 61 2.26 -10.25 -0.84
CA TRP A 61 3.13 -9.44 -1.67
C TRP A 61 2.94 -9.75 -3.15
N GLU A 62 2.92 -11.03 -3.54
CA GLU A 62 2.64 -11.49 -4.91
C GLU A 62 1.32 -10.93 -5.45
N PHE A 63 0.26 -10.89 -4.62
CA PHE A 63 -1.01 -10.28 -5.01
C PHE A 63 -0.89 -8.79 -5.33
N ILE A 64 -0.17 -8.02 -4.49
CA ILE A 64 0.03 -6.59 -4.71
C ILE A 64 0.92 -6.35 -5.93
N ASP A 65 1.99 -7.13 -6.06
CA ASP A 65 2.96 -7.10 -7.14
C ASP A 65 2.28 -7.32 -8.50
N ARG A 66 1.55 -8.43 -8.63
CA ARG A 66 0.75 -8.73 -9.83
C ARG A 66 -0.24 -7.61 -10.15
N ALA A 67 -0.95 -7.08 -9.14
CA ALA A 67 -1.90 -6.00 -9.36
C ALA A 67 -1.24 -4.72 -9.87
N LEU A 68 -0.02 -4.42 -9.42
CA LEU A 68 0.79 -3.31 -9.90
C LEU A 68 1.26 -3.55 -11.33
N ASP A 69 1.81 -4.72 -11.63
CA ASP A 69 2.35 -5.06 -12.97
C ASP A 69 1.28 -5.06 -14.05
N GLU A 70 0.09 -5.54 -13.75
CA GLU A 70 -1.05 -5.49 -14.67
C GLU A 70 -1.52 -4.06 -14.97
N THR A 71 -1.19 -3.09 -14.10
CA THR A 71 -1.74 -1.73 -14.20
C THR A 71 -0.70 -0.68 -14.58
N LEU A 72 0.57 -0.86 -14.23
CA LEU A 72 1.63 0.12 -14.41
C LEU A 72 2.82 -0.49 -15.17
N PRO A 73 3.26 0.12 -16.29
CA PRO A 73 4.50 -0.30 -16.93
C PRO A 73 5.71 -0.07 -16.00
N ILE A 74 6.69 -0.98 -16.06
CA ILE A 74 7.82 -1.08 -15.12
C ILE A 74 8.55 0.25 -14.84
N PRO A 75 8.85 1.13 -15.84
CA PRO A 75 9.52 2.40 -15.55
C PRO A 75 8.69 3.30 -14.63
N LYS A 76 7.39 3.42 -14.90
CA LYS A 76 6.48 4.22 -14.06
C LYS A 76 6.32 3.62 -12.68
N ARG A 77 6.38 2.29 -12.55
CA ARG A 77 6.30 1.60 -11.26
C ARG A 77 7.49 1.97 -10.37
N MET A 78 8.72 1.83 -10.89
CA MET A 78 9.95 2.09 -10.12
C MET A 78 10.01 3.54 -9.62
N ASP A 79 9.76 4.51 -10.49
CA ASP A 79 9.79 5.94 -10.11
C ASP A 79 8.75 6.27 -9.02
N MET A 80 7.57 5.66 -9.12
CA MET A 80 6.46 5.90 -8.20
C MET A 80 6.66 5.26 -6.83
N THR A 81 7.18 4.03 -6.78
CA THR A 81 7.38 3.31 -5.52
C THR A 81 8.76 3.55 -4.90
N PHE A 82 9.67 4.28 -5.57
CA PHE A 82 10.96 4.61 -4.99
C PHE A 82 10.79 5.32 -3.64
N GLY A 83 11.47 4.83 -2.59
CA GLY A 83 11.33 5.31 -1.21
C GLY A 83 10.04 4.88 -0.49
N ILE A 84 9.12 4.17 -1.16
CA ILE A 84 7.85 3.72 -0.59
C ILE A 84 7.87 2.23 -0.32
N VAL A 85 7.64 1.84 0.93
CA VAL A 85 7.49 0.44 1.32
C VAL A 85 6.01 0.11 1.50
N ILE A 86 5.54 -0.92 0.80
CA ILE A 86 4.14 -1.36 0.88
C ILE A 86 4.04 -2.53 1.86
N VAL A 87 3.18 -2.39 2.88
CA VAL A 87 3.07 -3.35 3.98
C VAL A 87 1.65 -3.91 4.09
N PRO A 88 1.41 -5.20 3.74
CA PRO A 88 0.08 -5.80 3.77
C PRO A 88 -0.30 -6.42 5.13
N PHE A 89 -1.34 -5.87 5.77
CA PHE A 89 -1.91 -6.37 7.03
C PHE A 89 -3.39 -6.75 6.93
N THR A 90 -3.80 -7.64 7.81
CA THR A 90 -5.21 -7.84 8.20
C THR A 90 -5.66 -6.74 9.16
N GLN A 91 -6.97 -6.62 9.42
CA GLN A 91 -7.43 -5.64 10.40
C GLN A 91 -6.87 -5.89 11.79
N ARG A 92 -6.82 -7.16 12.20
CA ARG A 92 -6.29 -7.58 13.50
C ARG A 92 -4.81 -7.22 13.65
N GLU A 93 -3.97 -7.57 12.68
CA GLU A 93 -2.53 -7.25 12.71
C GLU A 93 -2.27 -5.73 12.74
N ALA A 94 -3.11 -4.94 12.07
CA ALA A 94 -3.02 -3.48 12.13
C ALA A 94 -3.40 -2.95 13.52
N GLN A 95 -4.48 -3.45 14.13
CA GLN A 95 -4.91 -3.08 15.48
C GLN A 95 -3.85 -3.43 16.54
N GLU A 96 -3.26 -4.63 16.46
CA GLU A 96 -2.18 -5.06 17.37
C GLU A 96 -0.94 -4.15 17.31
N ARG A 97 -0.79 -3.38 16.23
CA ARG A 97 0.30 -2.42 16.01
C ARG A 97 -0.10 -0.95 16.28
N GLY A 98 -1.33 -0.69 16.73
CA GLY A 98 -1.84 0.67 16.96
C GLY A 98 -2.14 1.46 15.68
N LEU A 99 -2.38 0.75 14.56
CA LEU A 99 -2.63 1.30 13.21
C LEU A 99 -4.12 1.32 12.83
#